data_AF-A0A7M4ACE2-F1
#
_entry.id   AF-A0A7M4ACE2-F1
#
_cell.length_a   1.000
_cell.length_b   1.000
_cell.length_c   1.000
_cell.angle_alpha   90.00
_cell.angle_beta   90.00
_cell.angle_gamma   90.00
#
_symmetry.space_group_name_H-M   'P 1'
#
loop_
_entity.id
_entity.type
_entity.pdbx_description
1 polymer ?
#
loop_
_entity_poly.entity_id
_entity_poly.type
_entity_poly.pdbx_seq_one_letter_code
_entity_poly.pdbx_strand_id
1 'polypeptide(L)'
;MPPRESHNNREERFICAAKSIKESIIRNRDVSENGLACPVLVEGIKDVKSLREIGFVGQIETINRGWDRSRMIAYLYEKYGS
;
A
#
# COMPACT_ATOMS: atom_id res chain seq x y z
N MET A 1 1.45 -29.87 -7.63
CA MET A 1 1.33 -28.43 -7.95
C MET A 1 1.96 -28.23 -9.32
N PRO A 2 1.24 -27.67 -10.32
CA PRO A 2 1.89 -27.31 -11.56
C PRO A 2 2.92 -26.19 -11.28
N PRO A 3 4.01 -26.10 -12.06
CA PRO A 3 4.97 -25.02 -11.94
C PRO A 3 4.26 -23.68 -12.13
N ARG A 4 4.61 -22.66 -11.35
CA ARG A 4 4.23 -21.29 -11.68
C ARG A 4 4.97 -20.94 -12.97
N GLU A 5 4.28 -20.96 -14.11
CA GLU A 5 4.83 -20.48 -15.37
C GLU A 5 5.37 -19.07 -15.15
N SER A 6 6.69 -18.91 -15.25
CA SER A 6 7.29 -17.58 -15.24
C SER A 6 7.01 -16.97 -16.60
N HIS A 7 5.86 -16.31 -16.73
CA HIS A 7 5.64 -15.42 -17.85
C HIS A 7 6.61 -14.23 -17.69
N ASN A 8 7.82 -14.39 -18.22
CA ASN A 8 8.82 -13.32 -18.29
C ASN A 8 8.48 -12.32 -19.41
N ASN A 9 7.19 -12.17 -19.73
CA ASN A 9 6.74 -11.14 -20.63
C ASN A 9 6.68 -9.81 -19.86
N ARG A 10 7.52 -8.87 -20.30
CA ARG A 10 7.63 -7.54 -19.70
C ARG A 10 6.26 -6.85 -19.64
N GLU A 11 5.50 -6.91 -20.74
CA GLU A 11 4.21 -6.22 -20.86
C GLU A 11 3.18 -6.76 -19.88
N GLU A 12 3.08 -8.08 -19.75
CA GLU A 12 2.16 -8.73 -18.80
C GLU A 12 2.45 -8.31 -17.36
N ARG A 13 3.72 -8.22 -16.98
CA ARG A 13 4.09 -7.73 -15.64
C ARG A 13 3.65 -6.29 -15.41
N PHE A 14 3.83 -5.41 -16.38
CA PHE A 14 3.39 -4.01 -16.27
C PHE A 14 1.87 -3.92 -16.16
N ILE A 15 1.12 -4.71 -16.94
CA ILE A 15 -0.34 -4.76 -16.87
C ILE A 15 -0.80 -5.27 -15.49
N CYS A 16 -0.21 -6.35 -14.99
CA CYS A 16 -0.53 -6.89 -13.66
C CYS A 16 -0.23 -5.88 -12.55
N ALA A 17 0.93 -5.22 -12.60
CA ALA A 17 1.29 -4.18 -11.65
C ALA A 17 0.31 -2.99 -11.71
N ALA A 18 -0.02 -2.52 -12.91
CA ALA A 18 -0.97 -1.42 -13.09
C ALA A 18 -2.36 -1.74 -12.54
N LYS A 19 -2.87 -2.97 -12.75
CA LYS A 19 -4.13 -3.43 -12.19
C LYS A 19 -4.09 -3.44 -10.66
N SER A 20 -3.04 -4.00 -10.07
CA SER A 20 -2.87 -4.06 -8.62
C SER A 20 -2.74 -2.67 -7.97
N ILE A 21 -2.02 -1.75 -8.62
CA ILE A 21 -1.91 -0.35 -8.17
C ILE A 21 -3.28 0.33 -8.22
N LYS A 22 -4.04 0.18 -9.32
CA LYS A 22 -5.38 0.75 -9.45
C LYS A 22 -6.32 0.26 -8.34
N GLU A 23 -6.32 -1.04 -8.06
CA GLU A 23 -7.10 -1.63 -6.97
C GLU A 23 -6.67 -1.07 -5.61
N SER A 24 -5.37 -0.92 -5.38
CA SER A 24 -4.83 -0.35 -4.14
C SER A 24 -5.23 1.11 -3.93
N ILE A 25 -5.25 1.92 -5.00
CA ILE A 25 -5.75 3.30 -4.96
C ILE A 25 -7.23 3.33 -4.54
N ILE A 26 -8.07 2.47 -5.13
CA ILE A 26 -9.50 2.39 -4.78
C ILE A 26 -9.67 1.99 -3.32
N ARG A 27 -8.96 0.96 -2.86
CA ARG A 27 -9.02 0.51 -1.47
C ARG A 27 -8.59 1.58 -0.48
N ASN A 28 -7.62 2.42 -0.86
CA ASN A 28 -7.11 3.48 0.01
C ASN A 28 -8.10 4.63 0.21
N ARG A 29 -9.03 4.87 -0.73
CA ARG A 29 -10.04 5.92 -0.59
C ARG A 29 -10.91 5.72 0.64
N ASP A 30 -11.49 6.81 1.11
CA ASP A 30 -12.45 6.78 2.21
C ASP A 30 -13.70 5.96 1.83
N VAL A 31 -14.39 5.43 2.85
CA VAL A 31 -15.64 4.67 2.65
C VAL A 31 -16.72 5.54 2.00
N SER A 32 -16.76 6.84 2.31
CA SER A 32 -17.67 7.81 1.67
C SER A 32 -17.40 8.02 0.18
N GLU A 33 -16.19 7.72 -0.30
CA GLU A 33 -15.79 7.81 -1.71
C GLU A 33 -15.74 6.44 -2.40
N ASN A 34 -16.53 5.47 -1.90
CA ASN A 34 -16.60 4.10 -2.41
C ASN A 34 -15.24 3.37 -2.32
N GLY A 35 -14.43 3.72 -1.32
CA GLY A 35 -13.20 3.02 -0.95
C GLY A 35 -13.39 2.09 0.26
N LEU A 36 -12.26 1.61 0.80
CA LEU A 36 -12.24 0.73 1.99
C LEU A 36 -11.51 1.35 3.18
N ALA A 37 -11.17 2.64 3.11
CA ALA A 37 -10.32 3.36 4.07
C ALA A 37 -9.06 2.58 4.46
N CYS A 38 -8.49 1.81 3.53
CA CYS A 38 -7.36 0.93 3.80
C CYS A 38 -6.06 1.74 3.82
N PRO A 39 -5.39 1.91 4.98
CA PRO A 39 -4.20 2.73 5.06
C PRO A 39 -3.02 2.06 4.35
N VAL A 40 -2.11 2.87 3.81
CA VAL A 40 -0.83 2.41 3.27
C VAL A 40 0.28 2.75 4.27
N LEU A 41 1.07 1.76 4.67
CA LEU A 41 2.24 1.97 5.52
C LEU A 41 3.48 2.21 4.65
N VAL A 42 4.28 3.23 4.98
CA VAL A 42 5.52 3.55 4.26
C VAL A 42 6.64 3.94 5.23
N GLU A 43 7.90 3.75 4.86
CA GLU A 43 9.04 4.06 5.75
C GLU A 43 9.59 5.48 5.58
N GLY A 44 9.21 6.20 4.51
CA GLY A 44 9.83 7.49 4.21
C GLY A 44 8.99 8.45 3.38
N ILE A 45 9.38 9.73 3.46
CA ILE A 45 8.66 10.84 2.80
C ILE A 45 8.67 10.76 1.27
N LYS A 46 9.66 10.09 0.67
CA LYS A 46 9.72 9.88 -0.78
C LYS A 46 8.61 8.94 -1.26
N ASP A 47 8.30 7.91 -0.47
CA ASP A 47 7.21 6.98 -0.77
C ASP A 47 5.87 7.70 -0.67
N VAL A 48 5.69 8.53 0.37
CA VAL A 48 4.50 9.38 0.53
C VAL A 48 4.29 10.24 -0.73
N LYS A 49 5.34 10.98 -1.16
CA LYS A 49 5.25 11.83 -2.36
C LYS A 49 4.87 11.03 -3.60
N SER A 50 5.55 9.91 -3.84
CA SER A 50 5.30 9.06 -4.99
C SER A 50 3.87 8.51 -5.01
N LEU A 51 3.36 8.04 -3.86
CA LEU A 51 1.99 7.53 -3.76
C LEU A 51 0.95 8.62 -3.99
N ARG A 52 1.18 9.85 -3.47
CA ARG A 52 0.31 10.99 -3.74
C ARG A 52 0.28 11.36 -5.22
N GLU A 53 1.45 11.42 -5.87
CA GLU A 53 1.57 11.72 -7.31
C GLU A 53 0.86 10.67 -8.18
N ILE A 54 0.86 9.40 -7.77
CA ILE A 54 0.20 8.29 -8.48
C ILE A 54 -1.33 8.26 -8.24
N GLY A 55 -1.83 8.98 -7.22
CA GLY A 55 -3.27 9.18 -7.00
C GLY A 55 -3.85 8.53 -5.74
N PHE A 56 -3.01 8.11 -4.78
CA PHE A 56 -3.49 7.72 -3.45
C PHE A 56 -3.95 8.97 -2.68
N VAL A 57 -5.18 8.96 -2.17
CA VAL A 57 -5.81 10.12 -1.48
C VAL A 57 -6.11 9.87 -0.01
N GLY A 58 -6.29 8.62 0.40
CA GLY A 58 -6.59 8.26 1.78
C GLY A 58 -5.37 8.27 2.69
N GLN A 59 -5.48 7.57 3.82
CA GLN A 59 -4.45 7.57 4.85
C GLN A 59 -3.17 6.89 4.36
N ILE A 60 -2.05 7.60 4.50
CA ILE A 60 -0.70 7.08 4.30
C ILE A 60 0.04 7.27 5.61
N GLU A 61 0.36 6.18 6.29
CA GLU A 61 0.99 6.18 7.59
C GLU A 61 2.50 5.99 7.40
N THR A 62 3.29 6.96 7.86
CA THR A 62 4.75 6.85 7.82
C THR A 62 5.25 6.20 9.10
N ILE A 63 5.86 5.03 8.98
CA ILE A 63 6.57 4.35 10.05
C ILE A 63 8.04 4.76 10.04
N ASN A 64 8.69 4.76 11.20
CA ASN A 64 10.12 5.09 11.25
C ASN A 64 10.95 3.94 10.68
N ARG A 65 11.87 4.29 9.79
CA ARG A 65 12.80 3.34 9.17
C ARG A 65 13.58 2.54 10.21
N GLY A 66 13.69 1.24 10.01
CA GLY A 66 14.44 0.34 10.89
C GLY A 66 13.69 -0.10 12.15
N TRP A 67 12.40 0.22 12.28
CA TRP A 67 11.57 -0.40 13.30
C TRP A 67 11.39 -1.89 13.02
N ASP A 68 11.53 -2.69 14.07
CA ASP A 68 11.12 -4.09 14.00
C ASP A 68 9.59 -4.22 14.03
N ARG A 69 9.12 -5.43 13.76
CA ARG A 69 7.69 -5.73 13.72
C ARG A 69 7.00 -5.46 15.06
N SER A 70 7.65 -5.76 16.19
CA SER A 70 7.06 -5.60 17.52
C SER A 70 6.79 -4.13 17.82
N ARG A 71 7.75 -3.25 17.51
CA ARG A 71 7.63 -1.80 17.68
C ARG A 71 6.57 -1.20 16.76
N MET A 72 6.51 -1.66 15.51
CA MET A 72 5.46 -1.25 14.58
C MET A 72 4.06 -1.64 15.07
N ILE A 73 3.89 -2.87 15.56
CA ILE A 73 2.60 -3.35 16.10
C ILE A 73 2.19 -2.52 17.32
N ALA A 74 3.10 -2.32 18.28
CA ALA A 74 2.81 -1.53 19.48
C ALA A 74 2.34 -0.11 19.13
N TYR A 75 3.07 0.57 18.22
CA TYR A 75 2.69 1.90 17.75
C TYR A 75 1.30 1.92 17.07
N LEU A 76 1.04 0.98 16.16
CA LEU A 76 -0.26 0.92 15.47
C LEU A 76 -1.40 0.63 16.44
N TYR A 77 -1.17 -0.26 17.43
CA TYR A 77 -2.16 -0.55 18.46
C TYR A 77 -2.42 0.66 19.37
N GLU A 78 -1.37 1.35 19.82
CA GLU A 78 -1.53 2.57 20.61
C GLU A 78 -2.28 3.67 19.86
N LYS A 79 -2.05 3.79 18.55
CA LYS A 79 -2.63 4.86 17.72
C LYS A 79 -4.05 4.55 17.24
N TYR A 80 -4.38 3.29 16.98
CA TYR A 80 -5.63 2.89 16.31
C TYR A 80 -6.44 1.80 17.05
N GLY A 81 -5.92 1.22 18.13
CA GLY A 81 -6.52 0.06 18.80
C GLY A 81 -7.67 0.37 19.75
N SER A 82 -8.20 1.60 19.74
CA SER A 82 -9.32 2.06 20.56
C SER A 82 -10.64 2.07 19.80
#